data_AF-A0A968KGA5-F1
#
_entry.id   AF-A0A968KGA5-F1
#
_cell.length_a   1.000
_cell.length_b   1.000
_cell.length_c   1.000
_cell.angle_alpha   90.00
_cell.angle_beta   90.00
_cell.angle_gamma   90.00
#
_symmetry.space_group_name_H-M   'P 1'
#
loop_
_entity.id
_entity.type
_entity.pdbx_description
1 polymer ?
#
loop_
_entity_poly.entity_id
_entity_poly.type
_entity_poly.pdbx_seq_one_letter_code
_entity_poly.pdbx_strand_id
1 'polypeptide(L)' 'MNKIGFNLLVWTPHLSDSLYPTIERLKDIGYDGIEVSLG' A
#
# COMPACT_ATOMS: atom_id res chain seq x y z
N MET A 1 12.72 -13.18 -9.59
CA MET A 1 12.27 -12.90 -8.20
C MET A 1 10.77 -12.69 -8.23
N ASN A 2 10.06 -13.20 -7.21
CA ASN A 2 8.63 -12.95 -7.05
C ASN A 2 8.41 -11.59 -6.39
N LYS A 3 7.38 -10.87 -6.84
CA LYS A 3 6.97 -9.60 -6.24
C LYS A 3 6.24 -9.85 -4.92
N ILE A 4 6.45 -8.98 -3.94
CA ILE A 4 5.77 -9.00 -2.64
C ILE A 4 4.97 -7.71 -2.50
N GLY A 5 3.64 -7.84 -2.42
CA GLY A 5 2.71 -6.72 -2.22
C GLY A 5 2.26 -6.58 -0.77
N PHE A 6 1.78 -5.38 -0.42
CA PHE A 6 1.18 -5.09 0.89
C PHE A 6 -0.32 -4.81 0.76
N ASN A 7 -1.16 -5.50 1.53
CA ASN A 7 -2.60 -5.30 1.50
C ASN A 7 -3.07 -4.21 2.49
N LEU A 8 -3.58 -3.08 1.97
CA LEU A 8 -4.00 -1.94 2.79
C LEU A 8 -5.39 -2.07 3.40
N LEU A 9 -6.18 -3.07 3.00
CA LEU A 9 -7.58 -3.23 3.46
C LEU A 9 -7.70 -3.49 4.96
N VAL A 10 -6.62 -3.97 5.59
CA VAL A 10 -6.57 -4.18 7.04
C VAL A 10 -6.58 -2.85 7.80
N TRP A 11 -6.12 -1.76 7.18
CA TRP A 11 -5.93 -0.48 7.86
C TRP A 11 -6.90 0.60 7.42
N THR A 12 -7.36 0.54 6.17
CA THR A 12 -8.28 1.53 5.64
C THR A 12 -9.15 0.94 4.54
N PRO A 13 -10.47 1.21 4.55
CA PRO A 13 -11.35 0.77 3.48
C PRO A 13 -11.27 1.64 2.22
N HIS A 14 -10.65 2.82 2.28
CA HIS A 14 -10.61 3.78 1.16
C HIS A 14 -9.21 4.34 0.98
N LEU A 15 -8.82 4.56 -0.29
CA LEU A 15 -7.61 5.29 -0.63
C LEU A 15 -7.85 6.80 -0.48
N SER A 16 -6.94 7.49 0.19
CA SER A 16 -6.94 8.96 0.30
C SER A 16 -5.52 9.48 0.21
N ASP A 17 -5.35 10.74 -0.20
CA ASP A 17 -4.04 11.37 -0.35
C ASP A 17 -3.26 11.44 0.98
N SER A 18 -3.96 11.35 2.12
CA SER A 18 -3.34 11.27 3.44
C SER A 18 -2.45 10.03 3.62
N LEU A 19 -2.61 9.00 2.77
CA LEU A 19 -1.86 7.75 2.82
C LEU A 19 -0.56 7.78 2.02
N TYR A 20 -0.31 8.80 1.18
CA TYR A 20 0.92 8.88 0.39
C TYR A 20 2.20 8.71 1.22
N PRO A 21 2.35 9.35 2.41
CA PRO A 21 3.54 9.14 3.23
C PRO A 21 3.75 7.68 3.64
N THR A 22 2.67 6.94 3.89
CA THR A 22 2.71 5.51 4.24
C THR A 22 3.10 4.66 3.03
N ILE A 23 2.56 4.98 1.85
CA ILE A 23 2.86 4.26 0.60
C ILE A 23 4.33 4.44 0.22
N GLU A 24 4.86 5.66 0.30
CA GLU A 24 6.29 5.92 0.06
C GLU A 24 7.16 5.14 1.06
N ARG A 25 6.76 5.11 2.33
CA ARG A 25 7.47 4.31 3.34
C ARG A 25 7.45 2.80 3.04
N LEU A 26 6.35 2.25 2.53
CA LEU A 26 6.27 0.83 2.16
C LEU A 26 7.21 0.50 0.99
N LYS A 27 7.34 1.41 0.03
CA LYS A 27 8.31 1.29 -1.05
C LYS A 27 9.74 1.30 -0.52
N ASP A 28 10.08 2.18 0.41
CA ASP A 28 11.41 2.25 1.05
C ASP A 28 11.74 0.99 1.87
N ILE A 29 10.73 0.34 2.45
CA ILE A 29 10.89 -0.95 3.15
C ILE A 29 11.22 -2.10 2.17
N GLY A 30 10.85 -1.95 0.89
CA GLY A 30 11.12 -2.94 -0.15
C GLY A 30 9.88 -3.70 -0.64
N TYR A 31 8.67 -3.20 -0.36
CA TYR A 31 7.46 -3.74 -1.01
C TYR A 31 7.40 -3.32 -2.48
N ASP A 32 7.05 -4.26 -3.35
CA ASP A 32 6.95 -4.02 -4.80
C ASP A 32 5.65 -3.31 -5.21
N GLY A 33 4.66 -3.27 -4.31
CA GLY A 33 3.38 -2.64 -4.55
C GLY A 33 2.42 -2.74 -3.37
N ILE A 34 1.25 -2.13 -3.55
CA ILE A 34 0.15 -2.14 -2.59
C ILE A 34 -1.12 -2.66 -3.25
N GLU A 35 -1.99 -3.28 -2.47
CA GLU A 35 -3.34 -3.66 -2.86
C GLU A 35 -4.34 -2.78 -2.12
N VAL A 36 -5.27 -2.18 -2.87
CA VAL A 36 -6.33 -1.31 -2.35
C VAL A 36 -7.68 -1.75 -2.94
N SER A 37 -8.75 -1.52 -2.19
CA SER A 37 -10.12 -1.64 -2.71
C SER A 37 -10.52 -0.28 -3.26
N LEU A 38 -11.10 -0.27 -4.45
CA LEU A 38 -11.56 0.95 -5.11
C LEU A 38 -13.06 1.21 -4.90
N GLY A 39 -13.75 0.34 -4.15
CA GLY A 39 -15.22 0.34 -4.07
C GLY A 39 -15.84 -0.39 -5.25
#